data_AF-A0A0S1S9A6-F1
#
_entry.id   AF-A0A0S1S9A6-F1
#
_cell.length_a   1.000
_cell.length_b   1.000
_cell.length_c   1.000
_cell.angle_alpha   90.00
_cell.angle_beta   90.00
_cell.angle_gamma   90.00
#
_symmetry.space_group_name_H-M   'P 1'
#
loop_
_entity.id
_entity.type
_entity.pdbx_description
1 polymer ?
#
loop_
_entity_poly.entity_id
_entity_poly.type
_entity_poly.pdbx_seq_one_letter_code
_entity_poly.pdbx_strand_id
1 'polypeptide(L)'
;MAFFRSSREKRLWTWSLVVLIGIYATLLISKPLMDKMRESGITVAGFLAVMFLVALTVVLHGLRVKMGRTEIIVWIGIGAVYLMVLLRITVLVERSHLMEYSVLAVFIHEALLERKKQGGKIGFPTILAIGLTILFGAIDEGIQFFLPHRVFDIQDIIFNSMAAVMAMGSSKALSWARKKINKSK
;
A
#
# COMPACT_ATOMS: atom_id res chain seq x y z
N MET A 1 -32.10 0.25 2.64
CA MET A 1 -31.08 0.16 1.57
C MET A 1 -29.79 -0.37 2.20
N ALA A 2 -29.19 -1.43 1.66
CA ALA A 2 -27.92 -1.93 2.18
C ALA A 2 -26.79 -0.95 1.82
N PHE A 3 -25.98 -0.54 2.80
CA PHE A 3 -24.83 0.35 2.60
C PHE A 3 -23.75 -0.27 1.69
N PHE A 4 -23.63 -1.61 1.74
CA PHE A 4 -22.77 -2.41 0.86
C PHE A 4 -23.63 -3.18 -0.15
N ARG A 5 -23.10 -3.35 -1.37
CA ARG A 5 -23.77 -4.07 -2.47
C ARG A 5 -23.41 -5.56 -2.52
N SER A 6 -22.32 -5.98 -1.88
CA SER A 6 -21.98 -7.40 -1.71
C SER A 6 -21.21 -7.68 -0.41
N SER A 7 -21.22 -8.95 0.03
CA SER A 7 -20.42 -9.41 1.18
C SER A 7 -18.91 -9.23 0.94
N ARG A 8 -18.48 -9.34 -0.32
CA ARG A 8 -17.09 -9.08 -0.73
C ARG A 8 -16.73 -7.60 -0.57
N GLU A 9 -17.62 -6.70 -1.01
CA GLU A 9 -17.44 -5.26 -0.85
C GLU A 9 -17.30 -4.89 0.63
N LYS A 10 -18.21 -5.39 1.49
CA LYS A 10 -18.14 -5.18 2.94
C LYS A 10 -16.78 -5.62 3.50
N ARG A 11 -16.32 -6.83 3.15
CA ARG A 11 -15.04 -7.37 3.61
C ARG A 11 -13.85 -6.52 3.18
N LEU A 12 -13.85 -6.03 1.94
CA LEU A 12 -12.76 -5.18 1.42
C LEU A 12 -12.72 -3.84 2.17
N TRP A 13 -13.86 -3.20 2.42
CA TRP A 13 -13.90 -1.99 3.23
C TRP A 13 -13.49 -2.24 4.68
N THR A 14 -13.86 -3.37 5.27
CA THR A 14 -13.38 -3.76 6.60
C THR A 14 -11.86 -3.90 6.61
N TRP A 15 -11.25 -4.53 5.59
CA TRP A 15 -9.79 -4.61 5.49
C TRP A 15 -9.13 -3.26 5.25
N SER A 16 -9.70 -2.39 4.41
CA SER A 16 -9.23 -1.01 4.26
C SER A 16 -9.23 -0.28 5.61
N LEU A 17 -10.29 -0.43 6.41
CA LEU A 17 -10.40 0.17 7.73
C LEU A 17 -9.37 -0.41 8.71
N VAL A 18 -9.17 -1.73 8.72
CA VAL A 18 -8.16 -2.39 9.56
C VAL A 18 -6.76 -1.90 9.22
N VAL A 19 -6.43 -1.79 7.93
CA VAL A 19 -5.14 -1.24 7.47
C VAL A 19 -4.99 0.21 7.91
N LEU A 20 -6.03 1.04 7.72
CA LEU A 20 -6.01 2.45 8.11
C LEU A 20 -5.82 2.63 9.62
N ILE A 21 -6.52 1.84 10.44
CA ILE A 21 -6.35 1.81 11.89
C ILE A 21 -4.92 1.38 12.24
N GLY A 22 -4.38 0.38 11.53
CA GLY A 22 -2.99 -0.04 11.67
C GLY A 22 -2.01 1.11 11.46
N ILE A 23 -2.17 1.86 10.35
CA ILE A 23 -1.36 3.05 10.02
C ILE A 23 -1.46 4.07 11.15
N TYR A 24 -2.65 4.48 11.57
CA TYR A 24 -2.78 5.49 12.62
C TYR A 24 -2.29 5.00 13.99
N ALA A 25 -2.38 3.69 14.26
CA ALA A 25 -1.82 3.11 15.47
C ALA A 25 -0.28 3.16 15.46
N THR A 26 0.38 3.09 14.29
CA THR A 26 1.84 3.22 14.22
C THR A 26 2.30 4.61 14.63
N LEU A 27 1.51 5.67 14.42
CA LEU A 27 1.83 7.01 14.92
C LEU A 27 2.03 7.03 16.45
N LEU A 28 1.16 6.33 17.18
CA LEU A 28 1.18 6.28 18.64
C LEU A 28 2.31 5.39 19.18
N ILE A 29 2.63 4.31 18.46
CA ILE A 29 3.54 3.26 18.93
C ILE A 29 4.98 3.47 18.44
N SER A 30 5.17 4.16 17.32
CA SER A 30 6.46 4.25 16.62
C SER A 30 7.59 4.79 17.49
N LYS A 31 7.38 5.90 18.21
CA LYS A 31 8.40 6.52 19.07
C LYS A 31 8.84 5.62 20.24
N PRO A 32 7.93 5.16 21.14
CA PRO A 32 8.34 4.31 22.25
C PRO A 32 8.94 2.98 21.78
N LEU A 33 8.51 2.47 20.62
CA LEU A 33 9.11 1.27 20.03
C LEU A 33 10.52 1.55 19.51
N MET A 34 10.73 2.66 18.78
CA MET A 34 12.05 3.07 18.28
C MET A 34 13.04 3.34 19.42
N ASP A 35 12.59 3.97 20.50
CA ASP A 35 13.43 4.24 21.67
C ASP A 35 13.87 2.92 22.32
N LYS A 36 12.95 1.96 22.51
CA LYS A 36 13.30 0.61 23.00
C LYS A 36 14.21 -0.18 22.05
N MET A 37 13.99 -0.08 20.74
CA MET A 37 14.83 -0.77 19.74
C MET A 37 16.26 -0.23 19.72
N ARG A 38 16.41 1.10 19.89
CA ARG A 38 17.72 1.75 20.03
C ARG A 38 18.44 1.26 21.29
N GLU A 39 17.73 1.18 22.41
CA GLU A 39 18.28 0.67 23.67
C GLU A 39 18.69 -0.81 23.58
N SER A 40 17.92 -1.63 22.85
CA SER A 40 18.20 -3.07 22.68
C SER A 40 19.25 -3.38 21.61
N GLY A 41 19.86 -2.37 20.97
CA GLY A 41 20.83 -2.55 19.89
C GLY A 41 20.25 -3.16 18.60
N ILE A 42 18.92 -3.24 18.47
CA ILE A 42 18.26 -3.73 17.26
C ILE A 42 18.30 -2.57 16.25
N THR A 43 19.26 -2.66 15.34
CA THR A 43 19.54 -1.60 14.37
C THR A 43 18.50 -1.55 13.26
N VAL A 44 18.58 -0.49 12.46
CA VAL A 44 17.96 -0.32 11.13
C VAL A 44 17.99 -1.61 10.29
N ALA A 45 19.05 -2.42 10.43
CA ALA A 45 19.18 -3.69 9.72
C ALA A 45 18.10 -4.72 10.09
N GLY A 46 17.67 -4.79 11.36
CA GLY A 46 16.62 -5.70 11.81
C GLY A 46 15.26 -5.34 11.21
N PHE A 47 14.94 -4.05 11.16
CA PHE A 47 13.71 -3.56 10.51
C PHE A 47 13.72 -3.85 9.00
N LEU A 48 14.83 -3.57 8.32
CA LEU A 48 14.99 -3.89 6.90
C LEU A 48 14.90 -5.39 6.62
N ALA A 49 15.43 -6.23 7.51
CA ALA A 49 15.33 -7.68 7.38
C ALA A 49 13.86 -8.16 7.46
N VAL A 50 13.06 -7.61 8.39
CA VAL A 50 11.63 -7.94 8.49
C VAL A 50 10.88 -7.49 7.23
N MET A 51 11.10 -6.27 6.74
CA MET A 51 10.50 -5.80 5.49
C MET A 51 10.89 -6.67 4.30
N PHE A 52 12.16 -7.09 4.22
CA PHE A 52 12.65 -7.98 3.18
C PHE A 52 11.97 -9.35 3.24
N LEU A 53 11.82 -9.95 4.42
CA LEU A 53 11.12 -11.23 4.60
C LEU A 53 9.65 -11.15 4.21
N VAL A 54 8.97 -10.04 4.52
CA VAL A 54 7.58 -9.79 4.08
C VAL A 54 7.52 -9.70 2.56
N ALA A 55 8.39 -8.90 1.93
CA ALA A 55 8.45 -8.78 0.48
C ALA A 55 8.74 -10.12 -0.20
N LEU A 56 9.70 -10.89 0.34
CA LEU A 56 10.05 -12.23 -0.13
C LEU A 56 8.86 -13.19 -0.02
N THR A 57 8.11 -13.15 1.07
CA THR A 57 6.92 -13.98 1.27
C THR A 57 5.86 -13.68 0.21
N VAL A 58 5.62 -12.40 -0.11
CA VAL A 58 4.69 -11.99 -1.17
C VAL A 58 5.14 -12.50 -2.54
N VAL A 59 6.44 -12.36 -2.86
CA VAL A 59 7.01 -12.85 -4.12
C VAL A 59 6.89 -14.36 -4.23
N LEU A 60 7.32 -15.11 -3.19
CA LEU A 60 7.27 -16.57 -3.17
C LEU A 60 5.83 -17.09 -3.24
N HIS A 61 4.88 -16.42 -2.58
CA HIS A 61 3.46 -16.76 -2.69
C HIS A 61 2.94 -16.52 -4.11
N GLY A 62 3.35 -15.42 -4.76
CA GLY A 62 3.06 -15.15 -6.16
C GLY A 62 3.60 -16.23 -7.09
N LEU A 63 4.86 -16.65 -6.90
CA LEU A 63 5.51 -17.68 -7.73
C LEU A 63 4.87 -19.07 -7.62
N ARG A 64 4.13 -19.37 -6.55
CA ARG A 64 3.35 -20.62 -6.44
C ARG A 64 2.11 -20.64 -7.36
N VAL A 65 1.71 -19.50 -7.91
CA VAL A 65 0.66 -19.41 -8.93
C VAL A 65 1.31 -19.64 -10.29
N LYS A 66 0.66 -20.37 -11.21
CA LYS A 66 1.16 -20.55 -12.59
C LYS A 66 1.24 -19.20 -13.32
N MET A 67 2.38 -18.51 -13.20
CA MET A 67 2.65 -17.23 -13.84
C MET A 67 3.24 -17.43 -15.24
N GLY A 68 2.77 -16.67 -16.22
CA GLY A 68 3.40 -16.64 -17.55
C GLY A 68 4.70 -15.80 -17.54
N ARG A 69 5.60 -16.01 -18.51
CA ARG A 69 6.89 -15.28 -18.61
C ARG A 69 6.71 -13.75 -18.56
N THR A 70 5.71 -13.21 -19.25
CA THR A 70 5.38 -11.77 -19.24
C THR A 70 4.95 -11.26 -17.86
N GLU A 71 4.21 -12.07 -17.10
CA GLU A 71 3.79 -11.71 -15.73
C GLU A 71 4.99 -11.67 -14.79
N ILE A 72 5.91 -12.63 -14.89
CA ILE A 72 7.15 -12.66 -14.10
C ILE A 72 8.00 -11.41 -14.37
N ILE A 73 8.19 -11.04 -15.64
CA ILE A 73 8.96 -9.84 -16.01
C ILE A 73 8.33 -8.58 -15.41
N VAL A 74 6.99 -8.46 -15.45
CA VAL A 74 6.29 -7.31 -14.88
C VAL A 74 6.41 -7.28 -13.35
N TRP A 75 6.33 -8.43 -12.67
CA TRP A 75 6.58 -8.51 -11.22
C TRP A 75 8.00 -8.09 -10.85
N ILE A 76 9.01 -8.57 -11.58
CA ILE A 76 10.41 -8.19 -11.37
C ILE A 76 10.59 -6.68 -11.59
N GLY A 77 10.01 -6.13 -12.66
CA GLY A 77 10.07 -4.70 -12.95
C GLY A 77 9.42 -3.84 -11.86
N ILE A 78 8.23 -4.22 -11.39
CA ILE A 78 7.54 -3.54 -10.28
C ILE A 78 8.40 -3.62 -9.00
N GLY A 79 8.89 -4.83 -8.66
CA GLY A 79 9.74 -5.04 -7.50
C GLY A 79 11.01 -4.19 -7.55
N ALA A 80 11.66 -4.10 -8.72
CA ALA A 80 12.84 -3.28 -8.92
C ALA A 80 12.54 -1.79 -8.73
N VAL A 81 11.42 -1.28 -9.25
CA VAL A 81 11.01 0.13 -9.05
C VAL A 81 10.75 0.41 -7.57
N TYR A 82 10.00 -0.45 -6.88
CA TYR A 82 9.78 -0.29 -5.43
C TYR A 82 11.09 -0.34 -4.65
N LEU A 83 11.98 -1.28 -4.97
CA LEU A 83 13.30 -1.38 -4.32
C LEU A 83 14.14 -0.12 -4.57
N MET A 84 14.19 0.39 -5.80
CA MET A 84 14.92 1.62 -6.11
C MET A 84 14.38 2.83 -5.33
N VAL A 85 13.07 2.97 -5.19
CA VAL A 85 12.46 4.04 -4.40
C VAL A 85 12.80 3.87 -2.92
N LEU A 86 12.64 2.66 -2.37
CA LEU A 86 12.95 2.35 -0.97
C LEU A 86 14.42 2.62 -0.62
N LEU A 87 15.35 2.32 -1.54
CA LEU A 87 16.78 2.57 -1.33
C LEU A 87 17.15 4.05 -1.42
N ARG A 88 16.37 4.88 -2.14
CA ARG A 88 16.60 6.33 -2.26
C ARG A 88 16.01 7.13 -1.09
N ILE A 89 14.91 6.67 -0.51
CA ILE A 89 14.32 7.30 0.68
C ILE A 89 15.29 7.12 1.84
N THR A 90 15.75 8.22 2.45
CA THR A 90 16.75 8.18 3.54
C THR A 90 16.10 7.99 4.92
N VAL A 91 14.82 8.32 5.06
CA VAL A 91 14.07 8.24 6.32
C VAL A 91 13.31 6.91 6.42
N LEU A 92 13.54 6.16 7.49
CA LEU A 92 12.94 4.83 7.70
C LEU A 92 11.40 4.84 7.75
N VAL A 93 10.83 5.90 8.30
CA VAL A 93 9.38 6.05 8.49
C VAL A 93 8.68 6.25 7.13
N GLU A 94 9.27 7.05 6.25
CA GLU A 94 8.79 7.25 4.89
C GLU A 94 8.83 5.95 4.06
N ARG A 95 9.80 5.05 4.34
CA ARG A 95 9.87 3.72 3.69
C ARG A 95 8.70 2.81 4.05
N SER A 96 8.24 2.83 5.31
CA SER A 96 7.06 2.07 5.73
C SER A 96 5.78 2.62 5.12
N HIS A 97 5.63 3.95 5.10
CA HIS A 97 4.44 4.61 4.53
C HIS A 97 4.23 4.23 3.06
N LEU A 98 5.30 4.15 2.26
CA LEU A 98 5.20 3.70 0.87
C LEU A 98 4.50 2.34 0.74
N MET A 99 4.78 1.38 1.62
CA MET A 99 4.13 0.07 1.59
C MET A 99 2.71 0.12 2.14
N GLU A 100 2.51 0.76 3.28
CA GLU A 100 1.23 0.84 3.98
C GLU A 100 0.15 1.50 3.12
N TYR A 101 0.45 2.68 2.56
CA TYR A 101 -0.47 3.41 1.70
C TYR A 101 -0.67 2.72 0.34
N SER A 102 0.31 1.97 -0.15
CA SER A 102 0.15 1.13 -1.35
C SER A 102 -0.87 0.01 -1.10
N VAL A 103 -0.80 -0.67 0.05
CA VAL A 103 -1.76 -1.72 0.45
C VAL A 103 -3.16 -1.14 0.65
N LEU A 104 -3.25 0.01 1.34
CA LEU A 104 -4.52 0.71 1.54
C LEU A 104 -5.17 1.08 0.20
N ALA A 105 -4.40 1.65 -0.73
CA ALA A 105 -4.89 2.01 -2.06
C ALA A 105 -5.43 0.81 -2.85
N VAL A 106 -4.77 -0.35 -2.76
CA VAL A 106 -5.23 -1.59 -3.40
C VAL A 106 -6.56 -2.06 -2.83
N PHE A 107 -6.73 -2.09 -1.50
CA PHE A 107 -8.00 -2.51 -0.90
C PHE A 107 -9.15 -1.56 -1.23
N ILE A 108 -8.91 -0.24 -1.15
CA ILE A 108 -9.91 0.76 -1.53
C ILE A 108 -10.29 0.56 -3.01
N HIS A 109 -9.30 0.41 -3.90
CA HIS A 109 -9.55 0.21 -5.32
C HIS A 109 -10.39 -1.06 -5.60
N GLU A 110 -10.05 -2.18 -4.97
CA GLU A 110 -10.81 -3.42 -5.10
C GLU A 110 -12.23 -3.29 -4.56
N ALA A 111 -12.45 -2.57 -3.45
CA ALA A 111 -13.78 -2.31 -2.90
C ALA A 111 -14.63 -1.49 -3.88
N LEU A 112 -14.04 -0.45 -4.49
CA LEU A 112 -14.69 0.38 -5.50
C LEU A 112 -14.99 -0.40 -6.78
N LEU A 113 -14.06 -1.24 -7.24
CA LEU A 113 -14.28 -2.12 -8.39
C LEU A 113 -15.41 -3.12 -8.13
N GLU A 114 -15.48 -3.70 -6.94
CA GLU A 114 -16.56 -4.59 -6.55
C GLU A 114 -17.91 -3.85 -6.56
N ARG A 115 -17.99 -2.66 -5.96
CA ARG A 115 -19.21 -1.85 -6.00
C ARG A 115 -19.64 -1.53 -7.43
N LYS A 116 -18.70 -1.20 -8.32
CA LYS A 116 -18.99 -0.95 -9.75
C LYS A 116 -19.54 -2.20 -10.45
N LYS A 117 -18.97 -3.37 -10.18
CA LYS A 117 -19.43 -4.66 -10.73
C LYS A 117 -20.85 -5.01 -10.29
N GLN A 118 -21.22 -4.65 -9.07
CA GLN A 118 -22.56 -4.86 -8.50
C GLN A 118 -23.57 -3.75 -8.89
N GLY A 119 -23.32 -3.02 -9.99
CA GLY A 119 -24.21 -1.98 -10.51
C GLY A 119 -24.17 -0.64 -9.76
N GLY A 120 -23.19 -0.44 -8.87
CA GLY A 120 -22.98 0.84 -8.21
C GLY A 120 -22.47 1.93 -9.16
N LYS A 121 -22.96 3.17 -8.98
CA LYS A 121 -22.56 4.34 -9.78
C LYS A 121 -21.15 4.83 -9.39
N ILE A 122 -20.11 4.13 -9.84
CA ILE A 122 -18.72 4.58 -9.74
C ILE A 122 -18.14 4.78 -11.14
N GLY A 123 -17.86 6.03 -11.50
CA GLY A 123 -17.23 6.37 -12.78
C GLY A 123 -15.79 5.84 -12.85
N PHE A 124 -14.92 6.41 -12.02
CA PHE A 124 -13.46 6.22 -12.09
C PHE A 124 -12.90 5.64 -10.78
N PRO A 125 -13.04 4.30 -10.55
CA PRO A 125 -12.63 3.66 -9.29
C PRO A 125 -11.14 3.86 -8.99
N THR A 126 -10.26 3.87 -10.00
CA THR A 126 -8.82 4.11 -9.81
C THR A 126 -8.53 5.53 -9.32
N ILE A 127 -9.13 6.55 -9.93
CA ILE A 127 -8.90 7.95 -9.54
C ILE A 127 -9.44 8.18 -8.13
N LEU A 128 -10.62 7.62 -7.84
CA LEU A 128 -11.22 7.72 -6.52
C LEU A 128 -10.39 7.00 -5.44
N ALA A 129 -9.80 5.84 -5.76
CA ALA A 129 -8.90 5.15 -4.83
C ALA A 129 -7.64 5.98 -4.52
N ILE A 130 -7.04 6.60 -5.55
CA ILE A 130 -5.91 7.52 -5.36
C ILE A 130 -6.34 8.69 -4.48
N GLY A 131 -7.44 9.38 -4.84
CA GLY A 131 -7.93 10.53 -4.09
C GLY A 131 -8.25 10.21 -2.63
N LEU A 132 -8.88 9.07 -2.34
CA LEU A 132 -9.14 8.62 -0.97
C LEU A 132 -7.86 8.30 -0.21
N THR A 133 -6.87 7.68 -0.86
CA THR A 133 -5.59 7.37 -0.22
C THR A 133 -4.81 8.65 0.11
N ILE A 134 -4.81 9.64 -0.80
CA ILE A 134 -4.22 10.96 -0.57
C ILE A 134 -4.94 11.66 0.59
N LEU A 135 -6.27 11.62 0.62
CA LEU A 135 -7.05 12.20 1.71
C LEU A 135 -6.67 11.57 3.07
N PHE A 136 -6.55 10.24 3.15
CA PHE A 136 -6.12 9.58 4.37
C PHE A 136 -4.67 9.93 4.75
N GLY A 137 -3.77 10.03 3.78
CA GLY A 137 -2.40 10.49 4.03
C GLY A 137 -2.32 11.94 4.51
N ALA A 138 -3.21 12.81 4.04
CA ALA A 138 -3.31 14.18 4.54
C ALA A 138 -3.91 14.25 5.96
N ILE A 139 -4.86 13.36 6.28
CA ILE A 139 -5.41 13.24 7.63
C ILE A 139 -4.34 12.74 8.59
N ASP A 140 -3.54 11.75 8.19
CA ASP A 140 -2.41 11.22 8.94
C ASP A 140 -1.43 12.33 9.31
N GLU A 141 -1.04 13.14 8.33
CA GLU A 141 -0.16 14.30 8.54
C GLU A 141 -0.81 15.37 9.44
N GLY A 142 -2.12 15.57 9.28
CA GLY A 142 -2.90 16.42 10.18
C GLY A 142 -2.92 15.91 11.63
N ILE A 143 -2.94 14.58 11.84
CA ILE A 143 -2.83 13.98 13.18
C ILE A 143 -1.41 14.17 13.71
N GLN A 144 -0.38 13.99 12.88
CA GLN A 144 1.01 14.19 13.25
C GLN A 144 1.32 15.61 13.72
N PHE A 145 0.65 16.62 13.16
CA PHE A 145 0.76 18.02 13.61
C PHE A 145 0.45 18.20 15.11
N PHE A 146 -0.44 17.37 15.69
CA PHE A 146 -0.76 17.42 17.11
C PHE A 146 0.20 16.61 18.00
N LEU A 147 1.13 15.86 17.42
CA LEU A 147 2.09 15.06 18.17
C LEU A 147 3.33 15.90 18.48
N PRO A 148 3.71 16.08 19.78
CA PRO A 148 4.78 16.99 20.20
C PRO A 148 6.20 16.56 19.78
N HIS A 149 6.33 15.51 18.98
CA HIS A 149 7.60 14.93 18.55
C HIS A 149 7.73 14.88 17.02
N ARG A 150 6.72 15.41 16.31
CA ARG A 150 6.62 15.41 14.86
C ARG A 150 6.30 16.82 14.39
N VAL A 151 6.77 17.13 13.20
CA VAL A 151 6.51 18.39 12.52
C VAL A 151 5.74 18.05 11.27
N PHE A 152 4.73 18.84 10.96
CA PHE A 152 3.99 18.69 9.72
C PHE A 152 4.92 18.82 8.51
N ASP A 153 5.04 17.78 7.69
CA ASP A 153 5.85 17.75 6.48
C ASP A 153 5.00 17.45 5.24
N ILE A 154 5.01 18.38 4.29
CA ILE A 154 4.33 18.22 3.00
C ILE A 154 4.93 17.06 2.19
N GLN A 155 6.21 16.74 2.41
CA GLN A 155 6.87 15.61 1.74
C GLN A 155 6.19 14.28 2.08
N ASP A 156 5.68 14.11 3.30
CA ASP A 156 4.98 12.88 3.71
C ASP A 156 3.68 12.68 2.91
N ILE A 157 2.92 13.76 2.69
CA ILE A 157 1.73 13.72 1.84
C ILE A 157 2.10 13.36 0.39
N ILE A 158 3.21 13.89 -0.12
CA ILE A 158 3.71 13.58 -1.47
C ILE A 158 4.10 12.10 -1.57
N PHE A 159 4.83 11.56 -0.59
CA PHE A 159 5.21 10.14 -0.58
C PHE A 159 4.00 9.20 -0.50
N ASN A 160 3.02 9.52 0.35
CA ASN A 160 1.76 8.78 0.45
C ASN A 160 0.98 8.82 -0.88
N SER A 161 0.99 9.97 -1.56
CA SER A 161 0.40 10.13 -2.89
C SER A 161 1.12 9.28 -3.95
N MET A 162 2.45 9.26 -3.92
CA MET A 162 3.26 8.43 -4.81
C MET A 162 2.97 6.94 -4.60
N ALA A 163 2.82 6.49 -3.35
CA ALA A 163 2.44 5.12 -3.01
C ALA A 163 1.13 4.71 -3.71
N ALA A 164 0.10 5.54 -3.61
CA ALA A 164 -1.19 5.29 -4.26
C ALA A 164 -1.07 5.19 -5.78
N VAL A 165 -0.32 6.09 -6.41
CA VAL A 165 -0.09 6.09 -7.87
C VAL A 165 0.68 4.85 -8.30
N MET A 166 1.76 4.51 -7.59
CA MET A 166 2.59 3.34 -7.86
C MET A 166 1.80 2.04 -7.72
N ALA A 167 0.99 1.91 -6.68
CA ALA A 167 0.12 0.75 -6.46
C ALA A 167 -0.91 0.58 -7.58
N MET A 168 -1.56 1.67 -8.01
CA MET A 168 -2.54 1.64 -9.10
C MET A 168 -1.90 1.36 -10.45
N GLY A 169 -0.73 1.96 -10.73
CA GLY A 169 0.05 1.70 -11.93
C GLY A 169 0.48 0.23 -12.02
N SER A 170 1.03 -0.30 -10.93
CA SER A 170 1.45 -1.70 -10.80
C SER A 170 0.29 -2.67 -11.03
N SER A 171 -0.87 -2.40 -10.39
CA SER A 171 -2.07 -3.21 -10.53
C SER A 171 -2.58 -3.25 -11.98
N LYS A 172 -2.55 -2.12 -12.68
CA LYS A 172 -2.94 -2.04 -14.10
C LYS A 172 -1.95 -2.76 -15.01
N ALA A 173 -0.64 -2.59 -14.78
CA ALA A 173 0.41 -3.27 -15.55
C ALA A 173 0.29 -4.80 -15.42
N LEU A 174 0.05 -5.30 -14.20
CA LEU A 174 -0.17 -6.73 -13.94
C LEU A 174 -1.45 -7.25 -14.60
N SER A 175 -2.55 -6.50 -14.51
CA SER A 175 -3.81 -6.86 -15.17
C SER A 175 -3.65 -6.94 -16.69
N TRP A 176 -2.91 -6.01 -17.29
CA TRP A 176 -2.57 -6.03 -18.71
C TRP A 176 -1.74 -7.25 -19.09
N ALA A 177 -0.69 -7.57 -18.31
CA ALA A 177 0.18 -8.71 -18.55
C ALA A 177 -0.60 -10.04 -18.52
N ARG A 178 -1.48 -10.21 -17.52
CA ARG A 178 -2.36 -11.39 -17.38
C ARG A 178 -3.33 -11.53 -18.56
N LYS A 179 -3.94 -10.44 -19.02
CA LYS A 179 -4.82 -10.46 -20.21
C LYS A 179 -4.07 -10.87 -21.47
N LYS A 180 -2.82 -10.40 -21.65
CA LYS A 180 -2.01 -10.75 -22.81
C LYS A 180 -1.65 -12.25 -22.83
N ILE A 181 -1.41 -12.85 -21.68
CA ILE A 181 -1.16 -14.30 -21.55
C ILE A 181 -2.42 -15.11 -21.86
N ASN A 182 -3.59 -14.72 -21.31
CA ASN A 182 -4.84 -15.44 -21.55
C ASN A 182 -5.34 -15.36 -23.00
N LYS A 183 -4.91 -14.36 -23.79
CA LYS A 183 -5.18 -14.28 -25.24
C LYS A 183 -4.23 -15.12 -26.10
N SER A 184 -3.13 -15.61 -25.53
CA SER A 184 -2.09 -16.39 -26.21
C SER A 184 -2.23 -17.90 -25.96
N LYS A 185 -3.23 -18.31 -25.17
CA LYS A 185 -3.70 -19.69 -25.02
C LYS A 185 -4.98 -19.86 -25.83
#